data_AF-A0A8S1PIZ7-F1
#
_entry.id   AF-A0A8S1PIZ7-F1
#
_cell.length_a   1.000
_cell.length_b   1.000
_cell.length_c   1.000
_cell.angle_alpha   90.00
_cell.angle_beta   90.00
_cell.angle_gamma   90.00
#
_symmetry.space_group_name_H-M   'P 1'
#
loop_
_entity.id
_entity.type
_entity.pdbx_description
1 polymer ?
#
loop_
_entity_poly.entity_id
_entity_poly.type
_entity_poly.pdbx_seq_one_letter_code
_entity_poly.pdbx_strand_id
1 'polypeptide(L)'
;MQAIEEIKRIVKQDSFIMGQLYHAVGEIHYFNHDFEDAIEYFDAAYDIKIQYPKERLSQILTINYLGSSCYHLGEYKKAQELYEISLSQITEKSTLIEAQILNNLAMTKIAQNTNAKNDLDRAISIYLIYFSETHPSVRRALRNLKFQK
;
A
#
# COMPACT_ATOMS: atom_id res chain seq x y z
N MET A 1 -11.90 -7.19 18.57
CA MET A 1 -11.54 -6.08 19.48
C MET A 1 -11.01 -6.54 20.86
N GLN A 2 -11.64 -7.50 21.56
CA GLN A 2 -11.20 -7.90 22.91
C GLN A 2 -9.74 -8.44 22.99
N ALA A 3 -9.28 -9.18 21.97
CA ALA A 3 -7.93 -9.73 21.92
C ALA A 3 -6.82 -8.67 21.79
N ILE A 4 -7.07 -7.56 21.08
CA ILE A 4 -6.07 -6.49 20.89
C ILE A 4 -5.84 -5.76 22.20
N GLU A 5 -6.92 -5.46 22.95
CA GLU A 5 -6.82 -4.81 24.26
C GLU A 5 -6.07 -5.67 25.29
N GLU A 6 -6.19 -6.98 25.21
CA GLU A 6 -5.43 -7.89 26.05
C GLU A 6 -3.96 -7.96 25.64
N ILE A 7 -3.66 -8.03 24.33
CA ILE A 7 -2.29 -7.99 23.82
C ILE A 7 -1.60 -6.67 24.16
N LYS A 8 -2.32 -5.54 24.13
CA LYS A 8 -1.78 -4.23 24.53
C LYS A 8 -1.24 -4.21 25.97
N ARG A 9 -1.76 -5.04 26.86
CA ARG A 9 -1.29 -5.13 28.26
C ARG A 9 -0.01 -5.94 28.41
N ILE A 10 0.25 -6.86 27.48
CA ILE A 10 1.33 -7.85 27.57
C ILE A 10 2.52 -7.44 26.71
N VAL A 11 2.26 -6.82 25.56
CA VAL A 11 3.28 -6.40 24.59
C VAL A 11 3.59 -4.92 24.76
N LYS A 12 4.88 -4.59 24.75
CA LYS A 12 5.35 -3.20 24.81
C LYS A 12 4.78 -2.41 23.63
N GLN A 13 4.13 -1.28 23.91
CA GLN A 13 3.35 -0.52 22.92
C GLN A 13 4.18 0.02 21.75
N ASP A 14 5.46 0.32 21.98
CA ASP A 14 6.40 0.79 20.96
C ASP A 14 7.19 -0.35 20.30
N SER A 15 6.86 -1.61 20.58
CA SER A 15 7.57 -2.75 20.00
C SER A 15 7.18 -2.98 18.54
N PHE A 16 8.14 -3.46 17.73
CA PHE A 16 7.88 -3.82 16.34
C PHE A 16 6.73 -4.81 16.18
N ILE A 17 6.59 -5.77 17.11
CA ILE A 17 5.48 -6.75 17.12
C ILE A 17 4.13 -6.03 17.27
N MET A 18 4.04 -4.99 18.10
CA MET A 18 2.82 -4.18 18.21
C MET A 18 2.52 -3.47 16.87
N GLY A 19 3.54 -2.93 16.21
CA GLY A 19 3.38 -2.36 14.86
C GLY A 19 2.89 -3.37 13.83
N GLN A 20 3.36 -4.63 13.88
CA GLN A 20 2.84 -5.71 13.03
C GLN A 20 1.40 -6.06 13.36
N LEU A 21 1.03 -6.08 14.64
CA LEU A 21 -0.35 -6.34 15.06
C LEU A 21 -1.30 -5.25 14.57
N TYR A 22 -0.98 -3.98 14.79
CA TYR A 22 -1.80 -2.88 14.28
C TYR A 22 -1.96 -2.94 12.77
N HIS A 23 -0.90 -3.27 12.03
CA HIS A 23 -1.00 -3.47 10.59
C HIS A 23 -1.98 -4.59 10.22
N ALA A 24 -1.88 -5.76 10.87
CA ALA A 24 -2.80 -6.87 10.61
C ALA A 24 -4.26 -6.51 10.92
N VAL A 25 -4.49 -5.72 11.97
CA VAL A 25 -5.84 -5.22 12.30
C VAL A 25 -6.33 -4.23 11.25
N GLY A 26 -5.45 -3.32 10.80
CA GLY A 26 -5.74 -2.41 9.69
C GLY A 26 -6.11 -3.16 8.41
N GLU A 27 -5.43 -4.27 8.09
CA GLU A 27 -5.80 -5.11 6.94
C GLU A 27 -7.21 -5.72 7.10
N ILE A 28 -7.58 -6.17 8.31
CA ILE A 28 -8.93 -6.70 8.56
C ILE A 28 -9.99 -5.63 8.27
N HIS A 29 -9.83 -4.41 8.79
CA HIS A 29 -10.74 -3.30 8.51
C HIS A 29 -10.75 -2.93 7.02
N TYR A 30 -9.58 -2.87 6.39
CA TYR A 30 -9.45 -2.59 4.96
C TYR A 30 -10.22 -3.59 4.09
N PHE A 31 -10.12 -4.90 4.38
CA PHE A 31 -10.83 -5.94 3.65
C PHE A 31 -12.33 -5.99 3.99
N ASN A 32 -12.74 -5.43 5.14
CA ASN A 32 -14.15 -5.20 5.47
C ASN A 32 -14.74 -3.91 4.86
N HIS A 33 -13.92 -3.13 4.14
CA HIS A 33 -14.27 -1.81 3.61
C HIS A 33 -14.49 -0.71 4.67
N ASP A 34 -14.01 -0.93 5.89
CA ASP A 34 -13.99 0.06 6.99
C ASP A 34 -12.70 0.90 6.87
N PHE A 35 -12.64 1.79 5.88
CA PHE A 35 -11.39 2.44 5.50
C PHE A 35 -10.89 3.49 6.50
N GLU A 36 -11.79 4.16 7.21
CA GLU A 36 -11.44 5.09 8.28
C GLU A 36 -10.73 4.36 9.43
N ASP A 37 -11.31 3.25 9.90
CA ASP A 37 -10.69 2.41 10.95
C ASP A 37 -9.36 1.82 10.46
N ALA A 38 -9.29 1.39 9.21
CA ALA A 38 -8.05 0.89 8.62
C ALA A 38 -6.94 1.94 8.66
N ILE A 39 -7.25 3.21 8.36
CA ILE A 39 -6.30 4.32 8.46
C ILE A 39 -5.80 4.48 9.89
N GLU A 40 -6.67 4.50 10.89
CA GLU A 40 -6.27 4.63 12.30
C GLU A 40 -5.25 3.56 12.71
N TYR A 41 -5.53 2.30 12.34
CA TYR A 41 -4.64 1.19 12.66
C TYR A 41 -3.35 1.19 11.83
N PHE A 42 -3.39 1.56 10.56
CA PHE A 42 -2.17 1.65 9.75
C PHE A 42 -1.29 2.83 10.16
N ASP A 43 -1.86 3.96 10.57
CA ASP A 43 -1.09 5.10 11.11
C ASP A 43 -0.41 4.71 12.43
N ALA A 44 -1.13 4.07 13.35
CA ALA A 44 -0.53 3.54 14.59
C ALA A 44 0.57 2.50 14.31
N ALA A 45 0.40 1.66 13.29
CA ALA A 45 1.42 0.73 12.85
C ALA A 45 2.65 1.45 12.28
N TYR A 46 2.43 2.50 11.48
CA TYR A 46 3.50 3.26 10.84
C TYR A 46 4.36 4.00 11.88
N ASP A 47 3.74 4.70 12.83
CA ASP A 47 4.42 5.45 13.90
C ASP A 47 5.41 4.59 14.70
N ILE A 48 5.06 3.31 14.90
CA ILE A 48 5.95 2.33 15.54
C ILE A 48 7.02 1.86 14.55
N LYS A 49 6.62 1.41 13.36
CA LYS A 49 7.53 0.77 12.39
C LYS A 49 8.63 1.70 11.89
N ILE A 50 8.41 3.01 11.84
CA ILE A 50 9.46 3.98 11.44
C ILE A 50 10.67 3.98 12.39
N GLN A 51 10.48 3.56 13.64
CA GLN A 51 11.58 3.44 14.63
C GLN A 51 12.51 2.24 14.34
N TYR A 52 12.14 1.38 13.38
CA TYR A 52 12.85 0.13 13.04
C TYR A 52 13.43 0.20 11.62
N PRO A 53 14.57 0.89 11.38
CA PRO A 53 15.09 1.17 10.04
C PRO A 53 15.56 -0.06 9.25
N LYS A 54 15.69 -1.22 9.91
CA LYS A 54 15.98 -2.51 9.25
C LYS A 54 14.75 -3.13 8.59
N GLU A 55 13.55 -2.70 9.00
CA GLU A 55 12.26 -3.28 8.62
C GLU A 55 11.57 -2.46 7.51
N ARG A 56 12.35 -1.91 6.57
CA ARG A 56 11.86 -0.97 5.54
C ARG A 56 10.72 -1.54 4.71
N LEU A 57 10.76 -2.83 4.37
CA LEU A 57 9.69 -3.46 3.60
C LEU A 57 8.35 -3.41 4.35
N SER A 58 8.37 -3.60 5.68
CA SER A 58 7.18 -3.51 6.53
C SER A 58 6.63 -2.08 6.61
N GLN A 59 7.51 -1.07 6.58
CA GLN A 59 7.13 0.33 6.51
C GLN A 59 6.45 0.65 5.18
N ILE A 60 7.08 0.28 4.05
CA ILE A 60 6.56 0.51 2.69
C ILE A 60 5.18 -0.13 2.51
N LEU A 61 5.00 -1.37 2.98
CA LEU A 61 3.69 -2.04 2.92
C LEU A 61 2.62 -1.27 3.68
N THR A 62 2.95 -0.76 4.87
CA THR A 62 2.01 0.00 5.71
C THR A 62 1.58 1.30 5.01
N ILE A 63 2.53 2.05 4.44
CA ILE A 63 2.22 3.29 3.70
C ILE A 63 1.40 2.98 2.44
N ASN A 64 1.69 1.89 1.72
CA ASN A 64 0.89 1.48 0.55
C ASN A 64 -0.58 1.18 0.93
N TYR A 65 -0.82 0.57 2.09
CA TYR A 65 -2.19 0.33 2.57
C TYR A 65 -2.87 1.60 3.08
N LEU A 66 -2.15 2.54 3.69
CA LEU A 66 -2.67 3.88 3.98
C LEU A 66 -3.13 4.57 2.68
N GLY A 67 -2.28 4.54 1.64
CA GLY A 67 -2.62 5.09 0.33
C GLY A 67 -3.83 4.40 -0.31
N SER A 68 -3.95 3.08 -0.14
CA SER A 68 -5.09 2.30 -0.64
C SER A 68 -6.39 2.66 0.09
N SER A 69 -6.32 2.84 1.41
CA SER A 69 -7.48 3.24 2.22
C SER A 69 -7.95 4.65 1.85
N CYS A 70 -7.01 5.61 1.72
CA CYS A 70 -7.31 6.97 1.26
C CYS A 70 -7.92 6.97 -0.16
N TYR A 71 -7.41 6.12 -1.07
CA TYR A 71 -7.96 5.99 -2.42
C TYR A 71 -9.43 5.57 -2.40
N HIS A 72 -9.80 4.58 -1.58
CA HIS A 72 -11.20 4.11 -1.50
C HIS A 72 -12.14 5.12 -0.85
N LEU A 73 -11.63 5.99 0.02
CA LEU A 73 -12.37 7.15 0.54
C LEU A 73 -12.48 8.32 -0.46
N GLY A 74 -11.87 8.22 -1.63
CA GLY A 74 -11.85 9.29 -2.63
C GLY A 74 -10.84 10.41 -2.34
N GLU A 75 -9.98 10.23 -1.34
CA GLU A 75 -8.91 11.16 -0.97
C GLU A 75 -7.69 11.01 -1.90
N TYR A 76 -7.90 11.17 -3.21
CA TYR A 76 -6.91 10.80 -4.23
C TYR A 76 -5.59 11.56 -4.12
N LYS A 77 -5.59 12.82 -3.68
CA LYS A 77 -4.36 13.59 -3.47
C LYS A 77 -3.49 12.97 -2.38
N LYS A 78 -4.09 12.66 -1.22
CA LYS A 78 -3.40 12.03 -0.09
C LYS A 78 -2.92 10.63 -0.45
N ALA A 79 -3.76 9.86 -1.17
CA ALA A 79 -3.37 8.55 -1.68
C ALA A 79 -2.14 8.63 -2.60
N GLN A 80 -2.12 9.58 -3.52
CA GLN A 80 -0.99 9.81 -4.42
C GLN A 80 0.30 10.13 -3.64
N GLU A 81 0.24 11.06 -2.68
CA GLU A 81 1.39 11.41 -1.83
C GLU A 81 1.94 10.18 -1.10
N LEU A 82 1.06 9.36 -0.52
CA LEU A 82 1.45 8.14 0.19
C LEU A 82 2.11 7.10 -0.73
N TYR A 83 1.60 6.92 -1.95
CA TYR A 83 2.24 6.03 -2.93
C TYR A 83 3.59 6.56 -3.42
N GLU A 84 3.73 7.86 -3.63
CA GLU A 84 5.01 8.48 -4.00
C GLU A 84 6.04 8.35 -2.87
N ILE A 85 5.62 8.54 -1.61
CA ILE A 85 6.45 8.28 -0.43
C ILE A 85 6.87 6.80 -0.39
N SER A 86 5.93 5.87 -0.60
CA SER A 86 6.22 4.43 -0.62
C SER A 86 7.25 4.06 -1.70
N LEU A 87 7.12 4.63 -2.91
CA LEU A 87 8.08 4.42 -4.00
C LEU A 87 9.46 4.99 -3.69
N SER A 88 9.52 6.15 -3.04
CA SER A 88 10.79 6.79 -2.69
C SER A 88 11.63 5.97 -1.70
N GLN A 89 10.98 5.12 -0.89
CA GLN A 89 11.63 4.23 0.08
C GLN A 89 12.10 2.90 -0.51
N ILE A 90 11.66 2.54 -1.72
CA ILE A 90 12.11 1.31 -2.39
C ILE A 90 13.54 1.50 -2.90
N THR A 91 14.48 0.79 -2.28
CA THR A 91 15.89 0.77 -2.68
C THR A 91 16.17 -0.26 -3.77
N GLU A 92 15.47 -1.38 -3.76
CA GLU A 92 15.62 -2.47 -4.74
C GLU A 92 14.69 -2.26 -5.93
N LYS A 93 15.24 -2.25 -7.14
CA LYS A 93 14.47 -2.04 -8.36
C LYS A 93 13.89 -3.34 -8.90
N SER A 94 12.79 -3.19 -9.62
CA SER A 94 12.03 -4.25 -10.28
C SER A 94 11.47 -5.29 -9.31
N THR A 95 11.01 -4.86 -8.14
CA THR A 95 10.37 -5.73 -7.15
C THR A 95 8.86 -5.79 -7.35
N LEU A 96 8.22 -6.87 -6.90
CA LEU A 96 6.75 -7.00 -6.97
C LEU A 96 6.02 -5.87 -6.22
N ILE A 97 6.58 -5.38 -5.12
CA ILE A 97 6.02 -4.26 -4.35
C ILE A 97 6.12 -2.93 -5.13
N GLU A 98 7.22 -2.69 -5.86
CA GLU A 98 7.34 -1.54 -6.77
C GLU A 98 6.21 -1.57 -7.81
N ALA A 99 5.98 -2.72 -8.45
CA ALA A 99 4.92 -2.87 -9.45
C ALA A 99 3.51 -2.64 -8.87
N GLN A 100 3.25 -3.13 -7.65
CA GLN A 100 1.99 -2.91 -6.95
C GLN A 100 1.74 -1.43 -6.66
N ILE A 101 2.73 -0.73 -6.09
CA ILE A 101 2.58 0.69 -5.77
C ILE A 101 2.44 1.53 -7.04
N LEU A 102 3.21 1.25 -8.09
CA LEU A 102 3.07 1.93 -9.38
C LEU A 102 1.68 1.75 -9.99
N ASN A 103 1.12 0.54 -9.95
CA ASN A 103 -0.25 0.30 -10.42
C ASN A 103 -1.27 1.10 -9.60
N ASN A 104 -1.11 1.18 -8.28
CA ASN A 104 -2.02 1.92 -7.41
C ASN A 104 -1.91 3.44 -7.61
N LEU A 105 -0.68 3.95 -7.74
CA LEU A 105 -0.40 5.34 -8.10
C LEU A 105 -1.04 5.68 -9.45
N ALA A 106 -0.88 4.81 -10.44
CA ALA A 106 -1.49 4.99 -11.75
C ALA A 106 -3.01 5.07 -11.68
N MET A 107 -3.66 4.18 -10.94
CA MET A 107 -5.11 4.22 -10.74
C MET A 107 -5.55 5.52 -10.07
N THR A 108 -4.77 5.99 -9.09
CA THR A 108 -5.03 7.27 -8.39
C THR A 108 -4.88 8.47 -9.31
N LYS A 109 -3.89 8.46 -10.21
CA LYS A 109 -3.70 9.49 -11.23
C LYS A 109 -4.84 9.49 -12.25
N ILE A 110 -5.30 8.32 -12.70
CA ILE A 110 -6.46 8.17 -13.58
C ILE A 110 -7.73 8.73 -12.92
N ALA A 111 -7.98 8.41 -11.64
CA ALA A 111 -9.13 8.94 -10.90
C ALA A 111 -9.11 10.47 -10.80
N GLN A 112 -7.92 11.08 -10.82
CA GLN A 112 -7.72 12.54 -10.86
C GLN A 112 -7.69 13.11 -12.29
N ASN A 113 -7.96 12.32 -13.34
CA ASN A 113 -7.84 12.70 -14.75
C ASN A 113 -6.43 13.20 -15.14
N THR A 114 -5.40 12.58 -14.57
CA THR A 114 -3.99 12.87 -14.87
C THR A 114 -3.30 11.69 -15.55
N ASN A 115 -2.21 11.97 -16.26
CA ASN A 115 -1.49 10.97 -17.04
C ASN A 115 -0.78 9.95 -16.13
N ALA A 116 -1.10 8.67 -16.30
CA ALA A 116 -0.55 7.54 -15.55
C ALA A 116 0.26 6.56 -16.43
N LYS A 117 0.57 6.94 -17.68
CA LYS A 117 1.07 6.00 -18.70
C LYS A 117 2.40 5.40 -18.28
N ASN A 118 3.32 6.25 -17.83
CA ASN A 118 4.67 5.83 -17.45
C ASN A 118 4.63 4.89 -16.23
N ASP A 119 3.73 5.15 -15.28
CA ASP A 119 3.58 4.32 -14.08
C ASP A 119 3.03 2.93 -14.45
N LEU A 120 2.05 2.86 -15.35
CA LEU A 120 1.50 1.58 -15.85
C LEU A 120 2.50 0.81 -16.71
N ASP A 121 3.17 1.47 -17.65
CA ASP A 121 4.19 0.85 -18.50
C ASP A 121 5.29 0.24 -17.63
N ARG A 122 5.74 0.96 -16.60
CA ARG A 122 6.71 0.45 -15.62
C ARG A 122 6.14 -0.71 -14.80
N ALA A 123 4.93 -0.61 -14.24
CA ALA A 123 4.31 -1.68 -13.47
C ALA A 123 4.16 -2.98 -14.29
N ILE A 124 3.70 -2.87 -15.55
CA ILE A 124 3.56 -4.00 -16.48
C ILE A 124 4.92 -4.64 -16.75
N SER A 125 5.95 -3.83 -17.04
CA SER A 125 7.31 -4.34 -17.31
C SER A 125 7.86 -5.18 -16.15
N ILE A 126 7.58 -4.78 -14.91
CA ILE A 126 8.03 -5.53 -13.73
C ILE A 126 7.18 -6.78 -13.54
N TYR A 127 5.85 -6.68 -13.63
CA TYR A 127 4.99 -7.86 -13.46
C TYR A 127 5.33 -8.98 -14.46
N LEU A 128 5.72 -8.64 -15.69
CA LEU A 128 6.13 -9.60 -16.71
C LEU A 128 7.46 -10.30 -16.44
N ILE A 129 8.28 -9.80 -15.51
CA ILE A 129 9.48 -10.52 -15.02
C ILE A 129 9.07 -11.75 -14.20
N TYR A 130 7.98 -11.63 -13.43
CA TYR A 130 7.55 -12.65 -12.45
C TYR A 130 6.38 -13.50 -12.91
N PHE A 131 5.54 -12.98 -13.82
CA PHE A 131 4.27 -13.60 -14.18
C PHE A 131 4.03 -13.60 -15.69
N SER A 132 3.20 -14.55 -16.15
CA SER A 132 2.69 -14.56 -17.52
C SER A 132 1.68 -13.43 -17.76
N GLU A 133 1.44 -13.09 -19.03
CA GLU A 133 0.42 -12.10 -19.44
C GLU A 133 -0.99 -12.43 -18.95
N THR A 134 -1.27 -13.71 -18.69
CA THR A 134 -2.57 -14.19 -18.20
C THR A 134 -2.76 -13.95 -16.70
N HIS A 135 -1.70 -13.63 -15.95
CA HIS A 135 -1.78 -13.40 -14.52
C HIS A 135 -2.66 -12.19 -14.19
N PRO A 136 -3.52 -12.26 -13.14
CA PRO A 136 -4.47 -11.19 -12.83
C PRO A 136 -3.85 -9.80 -12.69
N SER A 137 -2.67 -9.68 -12.07
CA SER A 137 -1.98 -8.39 -11.90
C SER A 137 -1.54 -7.79 -13.24
N VAL A 138 -1.02 -8.60 -14.15
CA VAL A 138 -0.61 -8.16 -15.50
C VAL A 138 -1.85 -7.72 -16.29
N ARG A 139 -2.89 -8.57 -16.31
CA ARG A 139 -4.17 -8.26 -16.98
C ARG A 139 -4.80 -6.97 -16.47
N ARG A 140 -4.79 -6.74 -15.15
CA ARG A 140 -5.34 -5.53 -14.53
C ARG A 140 -4.56 -4.29 -14.96
N ALA A 141 -3.23 -4.32 -14.92
CA ALA A 141 -2.41 -3.19 -15.32
C ALA A 141 -2.57 -2.86 -16.83
N LEU A 142 -2.56 -3.89 -17.69
CA LEU A 142 -2.83 -3.73 -19.13
C LEU A 142 -4.23 -3.14 -19.41
N ARG A 143 -5.23 -3.58 -18.64
CA ARG A 143 -6.59 -3.03 -18.71
C ARG A 143 -6.58 -1.54 -18.37
N ASN A 144 -5.97 -1.15 -17.24
CA ASN A 144 -5.90 0.25 -16.82
C ASN A 144 -5.22 1.13 -17.88
N LEU A 145 -4.16 0.63 -18.52
CA LEU A 145 -3.44 1.37 -19.57
C LEU A 145 -4.32 1.68 -20.78
N LYS A 146 -5.21 0.74 -21.14
CA LYS A 146 -6.16 0.92 -22.26
C LYS A 146 -7.24 1.97 -21.98
N PHE A 147 -7.64 2.14 -20.72
CA PHE A 147 -8.77 2.97 -20.31
C PHE A 147 -8.42 4.38 -19.82
N GLN A 148 -7.13 4.68 -19.67
CA GLN A 148 -6.60 5.97 -19.21
C GLN A 148 -6.85 7.18 -20.17
N LYS A 149 -7.62 7.02 -21.25
CA LYS A 149 -7.79 8.03 -22.31
C LYS A 149 -8.29 9.39 -21.84
#